data_AF-A0A392QEG5-F1
#
_entry.id   AF-A0A392QEG5-F1
#
_cell.length_a   1.000
_cell.length_b   1.000
_cell.length_c   1.000
_cell.angle_alpha   90.00
_cell.angle_beta   90.00
_cell.angle_gamma   90.00
#
_symmetry.space_group_name_H-M   'P 1'
#
loop_
_entity.id
_entity.type
_entity.pdbx_description
1 polymer ?
#
loop_
_entity_poly.entity_id
_entity_poly.type
_entity_poly.pdbx_seq_one_letter_code
_entity_poly.pdbx_strand_id
1 'polypeptide(L)' 'VNTGWSGGSYGCGSRIKLPYTRKIIDAIHSGSLLNVEYKKTEIFGLEIPTEVEGVPSEILDPENTVSGA' A
#
# COMPACT_ATOMS: atom_id res chain seq x y z
N VAL A 1 6.46 -4.54 2.97
CA VAL A 1 5.09 -4.98 2.64
C VAL A 1 4.31 -5.17 3.93
N ASN A 2 3.21 -4.43 4.12
CA ASN A 2 2.33 -4.57 5.28
C ASN A 2 1.32 -5.71 5.06
N THR A 3 1.24 -6.68 5.97
CA THR A 3 0.27 -7.80 6.01
C THR A 3 -0.71 -7.69 7.19
N GLY A 4 -0.63 -6.57 7.92
CA GLY A 4 -1.46 -6.22 9.06
C GLY A 4 -2.67 -5.41 8.66
N TRP A 5 -2.89 -4.31 9.38
CA TRP A 5 -4.05 -3.43 9.26
C TRP A 5 -3.73 -2.17 8.46
N SER A 6 -4.78 -1.60 7.87
CA SER A 6 -4.77 -0.34 7.11
C SER A 6 -6.11 0.38 7.36
N GLY A 7 -6.13 1.70 7.18
CA GLY A 7 -7.33 2.53 7.35
C GLY A 7 -7.72 2.93 8.77
N GLY A 8 -6.76 2.95 9.69
CA GLY A 8 -6.96 3.34 11.08
C GLY A 8 -6.39 2.33 12.06
N SER A 9 -6.50 2.62 13.36
CA SER A 9 -6.12 1.71 14.43
C SER A 9 -7.00 0.45 14.44
N TYR A 10 -6.56 -0.56 15.18
CA TYR A 10 -7.33 -1.78 15.40
C TYR A 10 -8.74 -1.46 15.91
N GLY A 11 -9.76 -1.94 15.21
CA GLY A 11 -11.18 -1.68 15.51
C GLY A 11 -11.86 -0.65 14.59
N CYS A 12 -11.10 0.24 13.94
CA CYS A 12 -11.63 1.22 12.96
C CYS A 12 -11.14 0.93 11.53
N GLY A 13 -9.88 0.50 11.39
CA GLY A 13 -9.33 0.07 10.10
C GLY A 13 -9.85 -1.29 9.65
N SER A 14 -9.27 -1.82 8.59
CA SER A 14 -9.47 -3.20 8.15
C SER A 14 -8.13 -3.89 7.84
N ARG A 15 -8.12 -5.22 7.90
CA ARG A 15 -6.93 -5.99 7.52
C ARG A 15 -6.75 -5.90 5.99
N ILE A 16 -5.52 -5.74 5.53
CA ILE A 16 -5.25 -5.71 4.08
C ILE A 16 -5.73 -7.03 3.46
N LYS A 17 -6.51 -6.94 2.38
CA LYS A 17 -7.00 -8.11 1.66
C LYS A 17 -5.82 -8.90 1.10
N LEU A 18 -5.72 -10.18 1.48
CA LEU A 18 -4.62 -11.07 1.07
C LEU A 18 -4.35 -11.08 -0.45
N PRO A 19 -5.36 -11.03 -1.35
CA PRO A 19 -5.11 -10.93 -2.79
C PRO A 19 -4.27 -9.71 -3.20
N TYR A 20 -4.43 -8.57 -2.51
CA TYR A 20 -3.65 -7.36 -2.80
C TYR A 20 -2.19 -7.53 -2.39
N THR A 21 -1.95 -8.11 -1.21
CA THR A 21 -0.57 -8.41 -0.79
C THR A 21 0.10 -9.37 -1.78
N ARG A 22 -0.61 -10.40 -2.27
CA ARG A 22 -0.07 -11.32 -3.27
C ARG A 22 0.29 -10.59 -4.56
N LYS A 23 -0.59 -9.73 -5.09
CA LYS A 23 -0.29 -8.92 -6.28
C LYS A 23 0.92 -8.00 -6.10
N ILE A 24 1.08 -7.39 -4.92
CA ILE A 24 2.27 -6.58 -4.62
C ILE A 24 3.55 -7.44 -4.66
N ILE A 25 3.50 -8.65 -4.11
CA ILE A 25 4.63 -9.59 -4.17
C ILE A 25 4.91 -10.03 -5.61
N ASP A 26 3.87 -10.32 -6.40
CA ASP A 26 4.01 -10.67 -7.82
C ASP A 26 4.64 -9.52 -8.62
N ALA A 27 4.26 -8.27 -8.35
CA ALA A 27 4.83 -7.07 -8.95
C ALA A 27 6.31 -6.84 -8.58
N ILE A 28 6.70 -7.19 -7.35
CA ILE A 28 8.11 -7.19 -6.93
C ILE A 28 8.89 -8.23 -7.75
N HIS A 29 8.38 -9.45 -7.86
CA HIS A 29 9.08 -10.53 -8.56
C HIS A 29 9.10 -10.38 -10.08
N SER A 30 8.09 -9.75 -10.68
CA SER A 30 8.05 -9.46 -12.12
C SER A 30 8.98 -8.31 -12.50
N GLY A 31 9.42 -7.51 -11.52
CA GLY A 31 10.18 -6.28 -11.76
C GLY A 31 9.33 -5.11 -12.26
N SER A 32 8.00 -5.23 -12.28
CA SER A 32 7.13 -4.14 -12.76
C SER A 32 7.29 -2.86 -11.93
N LEU A 33 7.61 -3.00 -10.64
CA LEU A 33 7.84 -1.88 -9.73
C LEU A 33 9.14 -1.11 -9.99
N LEU A 34 10.03 -1.58 -10.88
CA LEU A 34 11.25 -0.85 -11.22
C LEU A 34 10.99 0.40 -12.09
N ASN A 35 9.81 0.49 -12.72
CA ASN A 35 9.48 1.51 -13.71
C ASN A 35 8.27 2.37 -13.34
N VAL A 36 7.80 2.31 -12.09
CA VAL A 36 6.69 3.14 -11.60
C VAL A 36 7.20 4.36 -10.87
N GLU A 37 6.35 5.38 -10.74
CA GLU A 37 6.65 6.53 -9.90
C GLU A 37 6.55 6.16 -8.42
N TYR A 38 7.35 6.84 -7.60
CA TYR A 38 7.36 6.66 -6.15
C TYR A 38 7.10 7.99 -5.45
N LYS A 39 6.31 7.93 -4.38
CA LYS A 39 6.13 9.01 -3.42
C LYS A 39 6.94 8.69 -2.17
N LYS A 40 7.56 9.70 -1.57
CA LYS A 40 8.19 9.57 -0.26
C LYS A 40 7.17 9.85 0.84
N THR A 41 7.06 8.98 1.84
CA THR A 41 6.22 9.20 3.01
C THR A 41 6.85 10.23 3.93
N GLU A 42 6.07 11.16 4.48
CA GLU A 42 6.59 12.25 5.31
C GLU A 42 7.19 11.79 6.65
N ILE A 43 6.57 10.81 7.30
CA ILE A 43 6.96 10.38 8.66
C ILE A 43 8.17 9.45 8.65
N PHE A 44 8.12 8.39 7.84
CA PHE A 44 9.15 7.34 7.84
C PHE A 44 10.15 7.45 6.69
N GLY A 45 9.93 8.37 5.75
CA GLY A 45 10.80 8.55 4.58
C GLY A 45 10.83 7.36 3.62
N LEU A 46 9.84 6.46 3.67
CA LEU A 46 9.75 5.31 2.78
C LEU A 46 9.34 5.73 1.37
N GLU A 47 9.90 5.10 0.36
CA GLU A 47 9.43 5.22 -1.01
C GLU A 47 8.29 4.21 -1.24
N ILE A 48 7.10 4.71 -1.54
CA ILE A 48 5.92 3.91 -1.86
C ILE A 48 5.58 4.08 -3.35
N PRO A 49 5.23 3.01 -4.08
CA PRO A 49 4.83 3.13 -5.47
C PRO A 49 3.49 3.86 -5.56
N THR A 50 3.33 4.72 -6.56
CA THR A 50 2.07 5.42 -6.83
C THR A 50 0.98 4.50 -7.38
N GLU A 51 1.38 3.40 -8.02
CA GLU A 51 0.50 2.41 -8.61
C GLU A 51 1.06 0.98 -8.54
N VAL A 52 0.15 0.01 -8.45
CA VAL A 52 0.42 -1.41 -8.63
C VAL A 52 -0.78 -2.02 -9.36
N GLU A 53 -0.55 -2.68 -10.49
CA GLU A 53 -1.64 -3.20 -11.32
C GLU A 53 -2.60 -4.10 -10.53
N GLY A 54 -3.90 -3.77 -10.60
CA GLY A 54 -4.94 -4.53 -9.93
C GLY A 54 -4.94 -4.44 -8.40
N VAL A 55 -4.24 -3.46 -7.84
CA VAL A 55 -4.29 -3.04 -6.43
C VAL A 55 -4.81 -1.60 -6.39
N PRO A 56 -5.85 -1.29 -5.60
CA PRO A 56 -6.33 0.09 -5.47
C PRO A 56 -5.23 1.02 -4.93
N SER A 57 -5.05 2.20 -5.53
CA SER A 57 -3.98 3.13 -5.13
C SER A 57 -4.18 3.70 -3.73
N GLU A 58 -5.43 3.74 -3.25
CA GLU A 58 -5.77 4.23 -1.91
C GLU A 58 -5.10 3.40 -0.82
N ILE A 59 -4.80 2.11 -1.06
CA ILE A 59 -4.16 1.23 -0.06
C ILE A 59 -2.64 1.21 -0.13
N LEU A 60 -2.05 1.84 -1.16
CA LEU A 60 -0.59 1.93 -1.31
C LEU A 60 0.00 2.99 -0.39
N ASP A 61 -0.75 4.08 -0.19
CA ASP A 61 -0.41 5.14 0.76
C ASP A 61 -1.26 5.01 2.04
N PRO A 62 -0.65 4.76 3.21
CA PRO A 62 -1.40 4.65 4.45
C PRO A 62 -2.19 5.92 4.81
N GLU A 63 -1.75 7.11 4.40
CA GLU A 63 -2.45 8.38 4.66
C GLU A 63 -3.80 8.44 3.94
N ASN A 64 -3.93 7.80 2.79
CA ASN A 64 -5.18 7.76 2.03
C ASN A 64 -6.24 6.84 2.65
N THR A 65 -5.84 5.97 3.59
CA THR A 65 -6.74 4.95 4.12
C THR A 65 -7.48 5.40 5.38
N VAL A 66 -7.00 6.42 6.08
CA VAL A 66 -7.66 6.91 7.30
C VAL A 66 -8.92 7.69 6.94
N SER A 67 -10.07 7.19 7.38
CA SER A 67 -11.29 8.01 7.44
C SER A 67 -11.05 9.08 8.52
N GLY A 68 -11.28 10.35 8.21
CA GLY A 68 -11.01 11.48 9.10
C GLY A 68 -11.53 11.25 10.53
N ALA A 69 -10.75 11.71 11.50
CA ALA A 69 -11.23 11.99 12.85
C ALA A 69 -12.30 13.09 12.83
#